data_AF-A0A7V7KT65-F1
#
_entry.id   AF-A0A7V7KT65-F1
#
_cell.length_a   1.000
_cell.length_b   1.000
_cell.length_c   1.000
_cell.angle_alpha   90.00
_cell.angle_beta   90.00
_cell.angle_gamma   90.00
#
_symmetry.space_group_name_H-M   'P 1'
#
loop_
_entity.id
_entity.type
_entity.pdbx_description
1 polymer ?
#
loop_
_entity_poly.entity_id
_entity_poly.type
_entity_poly.pdbx_seq_one_letter_code
_entity_poly.pdbx_strand_id
1 'polypeptide(L)'
;KRLDRKNPDQEIEAEMLKVREKHKDYGCLRMTNELRNRGFSINKKKVQRLIKKLGIKVTTYTRKSRRYNSYRGQVGAVAKNRIHRRFYTSICHQKITTDTTEFKYHEVDDKGIIRQKKLYLDPFMDMF
;
A
#
# COMPACT_ATOMS: atom_id res chain seq x y z
N LYS A 1 9.48 -36.74 -33.67
CA LYS A 1 8.55 -35.65 -33.25
C LYS A 1 7.32 -35.72 -34.16
N ARG A 2 6.09 -35.75 -33.64
CA ARG A 2 4.86 -35.72 -34.45
C ARG A 2 4.66 -34.29 -34.97
N LEU A 3 5.16 -33.97 -36.16
CA LEU A 3 5.21 -32.62 -36.72
C LEU A 3 3.89 -32.18 -37.38
N ASP A 4 3.01 -33.13 -37.73
CA ASP A 4 1.79 -32.87 -38.51
C ASP A 4 0.51 -32.60 -37.69
N ARG A 5 0.59 -32.51 -36.36
CA ARG A 5 -0.59 -32.19 -35.54
C ARG A 5 -0.76 -30.68 -35.43
N LYS A 6 -1.93 -30.17 -35.88
CA LYS A 6 -2.36 -28.80 -35.59
C LYS A 6 -2.35 -28.55 -34.08
N ASN A 7 -1.87 -27.37 -33.67
CA ASN A 7 -1.81 -26.99 -32.27
C ASN A 7 -3.25 -26.84 -31.73
N PRO A 8 -3.70 -27.68 -30.78
CA PRO A 8 -5.06 -27.59 -30.25
C PRO A 8 -5.33 -26.29 -29.48
N ASP A 9 -4.28 -25.56 -29.12
CA ASP A 9 -4.37 -24.31 -28.35
C ASP A 9 -4.31 -23.05 -29.25
N GLN A 10 -4.27 -23.19 -30.59
CA GLN A 10 -4.12 -22.07 -31.53
C GLN A 10 -5.19 -20.99 -31.38
N GLU A 11 -6.45 -21.39 -31.25
CA GLU A 11 -7.57 -20.46 -31.11
C GLU A 11 -7.48 -19.67 -29.80
N ILE A 12 -7.12 -20.36 -28.71
CA ILE A 12 -6.95 -19.77 -27.38
C ILE A 12 -5.75 -18.80 -27.38
N GLU A 13 -4.64 -19.18 -28.02
CA GLU A 13 -3.46 -18.32 -28.16
C GLU A 13 -3.79 -17.03 -28.93
N ALA A 14 -4.56 -17.13 -30.01
CA ALA A 14 -5.01 -15.97 -30.79
C ALA A 14 -5.90 -15.03 -29.96
N GLU A 15 -6.87 -15.58 -29.22
CA GLU A 15 -7.72 -14.77 -28.34
C GLU A 15 -6.95 -14.12 -27.20
N MET A 16 -5.99 -14.83 -26.60
CA MET A 16 -5.12 -14.27 -25.57
C MET A 16 -4.29 -13.08 -26.08
N LEU A 17 -3.82 -13.13 -27.33
CA LEU A 17 -3.12 -12.01 -27.97
C LEU A 17 -4.05 -10.81 -28.22
N LYS A 18 -5.28 -11.04 -28.67
CA LYS A 18 -6.29 -9.97 -28.81
C LYS A 18 -6.64 -9.31 -27.46
N VAL A 19 -6.79 -10.11 -26.40
CA VAL A 19 -7.01 -9.60 -25.05
C VAL A 19 -5.82 -8.76 -24.60
N ARG A 20 -4.60 -9.22 -24.90
CA ARG A 20 -3.36 -8.52 -24.51
C ARG A 20 -3.20 -7.16 -25.20
N GLU A 21 -3.63 -7.05 -26.46
CA GLU A 21 -3.62 -5.79 -27.22
C GLU A 21 -4.51 -4.74 -26.55
N LYS A 22 -5.72 -5.13 -26.10
CA LYS A 22 -6.64 -4.25 -25.36
C LYS A 22 -6.18 -3.99 -23.92
N HIS A 23 -5.61 -5.01 -23.27
CA HIS A 23 -5.28 -5.00 -21.85
C HIS A 23 -3.84 -5.49 -21.57
N LYS A 24 -2.87 -4.58 -21.74
CA LYS A 24 -1.44 -4.84 -21.54
C LYS A 24 -1.05 -5.28 -20.13
N ASP A 25 -1.91 -5.07 -19.14
CA ASP A 25 -1.62 -5.31 -17.72
C ASP A 25 -2.28 -6.58 -17.16
N TYR A 26 -2.97 -7.36 -18.00
CA TYR A 26 -3.66 -8.56 -17.56
C TYR A 26 -2.68 -9.71 -17.32
N GLY A 27 -2.59 -10.13 -16.05
CA GLY A 27 -1.90 -11.35 -15.63
C GLY A 27 -2.80 -12.58 -15.71
N CYS A 28 -2.30 -13.72 -15.24
CA CYS A 28 -2.95 -15.03 -15.35
C CYS A 28 -4.41 -15.07 -14.88
N LEU A 29 -4.73 -14.48 -13.72
CA LEU A 29 -6.09 -14.50 -13.18
C LEU A 29 -7.06 -13.69 -14.04
N ARG A 30 -6.70 -12.45 -14.38
CA ARG A 30 -7.53 -11.57 -15.22
C ARG A 30 -7.74 -12.14 -16.62
N MET A 31 -6.68 -12.71 -17.20
CA MET A 31 -6.75 -13.39 -18.49
C MET A 31 -7.69 -14.61 -18.44
N THR A 32 -7.65 -15.40 -17.37
CA THR A 32 -8.53 -16.57 -17.22
C THR A 32 -10.00 -16.15 -17.13
N ASN A 33 -10.31 -15.10 -16.36
CA ASN A 33 -11.68 -14.60 -16.25
C ASN A 33 -12.18 -14.00 -17.57
N GLU A 34 -11.33 -13.24 -18.28
CA GLU A 34 -11.68 -12.67 -19.58
C GLU A 34 -11.96 -13.76 -20.62
N LEU A 35 -11.14 -14.81 -20.66
CA LEU A 35 -11.38 -15.97 -21.53
C LEU A 35 -12.70 -16.67 -21.18
N ARG A 36 -13.02 -16.79 -19.89
CA ARG A 36 -14.30 -17.37 -19.43
C ARG A 36 -15.50 -16.53 -19.86
N ASN A 37 -15.39 -15.19 -19.79
CA ASN A 37 -16.42 -14.27 -20.27
C ASN A 37 -16.65 -14.36 -21.78
N ARG A 38 -15.62 -14.73 -22.54
CA ARG A 38 -15.68 -14.98 -23.99
C ARG A 38 -16.14 -16.40 -24.35
N GLY A 39 -16.55 -17.20 -23.37
CA GLY A 39 -17.09 -18.54 -23.58
C GLY A 39 -16.06 -19.68 -23.50
N PHE A 40 -14.78 -19.39 -23.24
CA PHE A 40 -13.76 -20.43 -23.11
C PHE A 40 -13.72 -21.00 -21.69
N SER A 41 -14.15 -22.25 -21.52
CA SER A 41 -14.00 -22.98 -20.26
C SER A 41 -12.60 -23.58 -20.13
N ILE A 42 -11.63 -22.77 -19.65
CA ILE A 42 -10.22 -23.16 -19.53
C ILE A 42 -9.76 -23.07 -18.08
N ASN A 43 -9.04 -24.11 -17.62
CA ASN A 43 -8.40 -24.08 -16.31
C ASN A 43 -7.24 -23.06 -16.26
N LYS A 44 -7.15 -22.30 -15.17
CA LYS A 44 -6.05 -21.37 -14.86
C LYS A 44 -4.65 -21.95 -15.12
N LYS A 45 -4.40 -23.25 -14.84
CA LYS A 45 -3.10 -23.89 -15.10
C LYS A 45 -2.74 -23.89 -16.59
N LYS A 46 -3.72 -24.10 -17.48
CA LYS A 46 -3.53 -24.07 -18.93
C LYS A 46 -3.24 -22.66 -19.42
N VAL A 47 -4.00 -21.66 -18.93
CA VAL A 47 -3.73 -20.24 -19.23
C VAL A 47 -2.33 -19.84 -18.78
N GLN A 48 -1.90 -20.26 -17.58
CA GLN A 48 -0.55 -19.97 -17.07
C GLN A 48 0.55 -20.58 -17.96
N ARG A 49 0.36 -21.79 -18.47
CA ARG A 49 1.28 -22.44 -19.42
C ARG A 49 1.36 -21.63 -20.72
N LEU A 50 0.23 -21.20 -21.27
CA LEU A 50 0.17 -20.42 -22.51
C LEU A 50 0.77 -19.02 -22.33
N ILE A 51 0.55 -18.36 -21.19
CA ILE A 51 1.20 -17.09 -20.84
C ILE A 51 2.72 -17.21 -20.88
N LYS A 52 3.27 -18.30 -20.31
CA LYS A 52 4.72 -18.57 -20.36
C LYS A 52 5.19 -18.84 -21.79
N LYS A 53 4.45 -19.65 -22.56
CA LYS A 53 4.76 -19.99 -23.96
C LYS A 53 4.79 -18.75 -24.86
N LEU A 54 3.82 -17.85 -24.70
CA LEU A 54 3.69 -16.62 -25.48
C LEU A 54 4.55 -15.46 -24.95
N GLY A 55 5.30 -15.65 -23.86
CA GLY A 55 6.16 -14.60 -23.29
C GLY A 55 5.40 -13.41 -22.69
N ILE A 56 4.12 -13.57 -22.35
CA ILE A 56 3.28 -12.49 -21.80
C ILE A 56 3.73 -12.19 -20.36
N LYS A 57 4.58 -11.18 -20.19
CA LYS A 57 5.04 -10.71 -18.87
C LYS A 57 4.35 -9.40 -18.48
N VAL A 58 3.85 -9.33 -17.26
CA VAL A 58 3.33 -8.08 -16.65
C VAL A 58 4.39 -7.56 -15.69
N THR A 59 5.17 -6.57 -16.13
CA THR A 59 6.24 -5.94 -15.34
C THR A 59 5.80 -4.65 -14.65
N THR A 60 4.66 -4.08 -15.07
CA THR A 60 4.12 -2.79 -14.60
C THR A 60 3.99 -2.68 -13.08
N TYR A 61 3.64 -3.79 -12.41
CA TYR A 61 3.40 -3.82 -10.95
C TYR A 61 4.48 -4.56 -10.16
N THR A 62 5.55 -5.03 -10.81
CA THR A 62 6.58 -5.84 -10.12
C THR A 62 7.47 -4.95 -9.24
N ARG A 63 7.68 -3.69 -9.62
CA ARG A 63 8.40 -2.72 -8.79
C ARG A 63 7.40 -1.93 -7.96
N LYS A 64 7.54 -1.94 -6.64
CA LYS A 64 6.88 -0.98 -5.73
C LYS A 64 7.51 0.41 -5.94
N SER A 65 7.25 1.05 -7.08
CA SER A 65 7.77 2.39 -7.37
C SER A 65 7.11 3.47 -6.53
N ARG A 66 5.92 3.20 -5.97
CA ARG A 66 5.19 4.15 -5.12
C ARG A 66 5.22 3.68 -3.67
N ARG A 67 5.85 4.47 -2.82
CA ARG A 67 5.64 4.41 -1.36
C ARG A 67 4.19 4.80 -1.10
N TYR A 68 3.45 3.98 -0.35
CA TYR A 68 2.10 4.32 0.06
C TYR A 68 2.11 5.66 0.79
N ASN A 69 1.22 6.58 0.37
CA ASN A 69 1.06 7.88 0.99
C ASN A 69 -0.43 8.04 1.35
N SER A 70 -0.75 7.94 2.63
CA SER A 70 -2.10 8.20 3.17
C SER A 70 -2.41 9.69 3.29
N TYR A 71 -1.43 10.56 3.07
CA TYR A 71 -1.62 12.00 3.09
C TYR A 71 -2.55 12.41 1.96
N ARG A 72 -3.75 12.87 2.33
CA ARG A 72 -4.80 13.32 1.40
C ARG A 72 -4.54 14.72 0.79
N GLY A 73 -3.37 15.31 1.06
CA GLY A 73 -3.07 16.70 0.75
C GLY A 73 -3.34 17.63 1.95
N GLN A 74 -3.33 18.94 1.69
CA GLN A 74 -3.63 19.95 2.70
C GLN A 74 -5.14 19.93 3.00
N VAL A 75 -5.52 19.27 4.10
CA VAL A 75 -6.91 19.22 4.56
C VAL A 75 -7.12 20.33 5.58
N GLY A 76 -8.06 21.24 5.31
CA GLY A 76 -8.40 22.35 6.20
C GLY A 76 -7.47 23.57 6.10
N ALA A 77 -7.72 24.57 6.95
CA ALA A 77 -6.89 25.77 7.03
C ALA A 77 -5.61 25.47 7.82
N VAL A 78 -4.45 25.67 7.20
CA VAL A 78 -3.16 25.55 7.89
C VAL A 78 -2.88 26.84 8.64
N ALA A 79 -2.71 26.73 9.95
CA ALA A 79 -2.32 27.84 10.80
C ALA A 79 -0.95 28.39 10.37
N LYS A 80 -0.78 29.71 10.42
CA LYS A 80 0.49 30.36 10.13
C LYS A 80 1.54 29.89 11.15
N ASN A 81 2.73 29.50 10.67
CA ASN A 81 3.85 29.14 11.54
C ASN A 81 4.37 30.39 12.27
N ARG A 82 3.94 30.61 13.52
CA ARG A 82 4.35 31.80 14.30
C ARG A 82 5.81 31.73 14.77
N ILE A 83 6.33 30.53 15.01
CA ILE A 83 7.65 30.31 15.61
C ILE A 83 8.77 30.51 14.57
N HIS A 84 8.60 30.02 13.33
CA HIS A 84 9.63 30.11 12.27
C HIS A 84 11.03 29.65 12.75
N ARG A 85 11.09 28.59 13.57
CA ARG A 85 12.33 28.08 14.22
C ARG A 85 13.07 29.10 15.10
N ARG A 86 12.38 30.14 15.61
CA ARG A 86 12.93 31.12 16.55
C ARG A 86 12.65 30.69 17.99
N PHE A 87 13.52 29.84 18.53
CA PHE A 87 13.41 29.21 19.86
C PHE A 87 13.94 30.05 21.03
N TYR A 88 14.43 31.25 20.76
CA TYR A 88 14.94 32.17 21.78
C TYR A 88 14.12 33.46 21.76
N THR A 89 13.96 34.09 22.93
CA THR A 89 13.25 35.36 23.07
C THR A 89 13.81 36.18 24.23
N SER A 90 13.93 37.50 24.08
CA SER A 90 14.42 38.37 25.15
C SER A 90 13.32 38.87 26.08
N ILE A 91 12.11 38.31 25.97
CA ILE A 91 10.94 38.68 26.78
C ILE A 91 10.39 37.39 27.40
N CYS A 92 10.39 37.35 28.74
CA CYS A 92 9.86 36.24 29.52
C CYS A 92 8.38 35.96 29.15
N HIS A 93 8.00 34.69 29.11
CA HIS A 93 6.68 34.17 28.77
C HIS A 93 6.15 34.52 27.37
N GLN A 94 6.97 35.08 26.47
CA GLN A 94 6.52 35.41 25.11
C GLN A 94 6.30 34.16 24.25
N LYS A 95 7.05 33.09 24.50
CA LYS A 95 6.95 31.82 23.76
C LYS A 95 7.12 30.67 24.74
N ILE A 96 6.01 30.02 25.06
CA ILE A 96 6.01 28.84 25.92
C ILE A 96 5.77 27.62 25.04
N THR A 97 6.65 26.63 25.16
CA THR A 97 6.45 25.32 24.56
C THR A 97 5.96 24.32 25.58
N THR A 98 5.02 23.51 25.13
CA THR A 98 4.54 22.34 25.85
C THR A 98 4.69 21.12 24.94
N ASP A 99 5.03 20.00 25.55
CA ASP A 99 4.99 18.68 24.92
C ASP A 99 4.13 17.77 25.78
N THR A 100 3.49 16.75 25.20
CA THR A 100 2.68 15.80 25.98
C THR A 100 3.31 14.43 25.88
N THR A 101 3.93 13.97 26.97
CA THR A 101 4.55 12.65 27.04
C THR A 101 3.65 11.66 27.77
N GLU A 102 3.25 10.56 27.10
CA GLU A 102 2.52 9.44 27.70
C GLU A 102 3.51 8.42 28.29
N PHE A 103 3.39 8.15 29.59
CA PHE A 103 4.08 7.06 30.30
C PHE A 103 3.09 5.94 30.58
N LYS A 104 3.51 4.70 30.31
CA LYS A 104 2.77 3.49 30.68
C LYS A 104 3.40 2.93 31.94
N TYR A 105 2.57 2.62 32.93
CA TYR A 105 3.02 1.97 34.14
C TYR A 105 2.08 0.82 34.52
N HIS A 106 2.60 -0.10 35.32
CA HIS A 106 1.87 -1.28 35.77
C HIS A 106 1.63 -1.16 37.27
N GLU A 107 0.39 -1.43 37.69
CA GLU A 107 -0.03 -1.40 39.08
C GLU A 107 -0.66 -2.76 39.41
N VAL A 108 -0.35 -3.28 40.59
CA VAL A 108 -0.92 -4.53 41.09
C VAL A 108 -2.13 -4.17 41.94
N ASP A 109 -3.32 -4.64 41.56
CA ASP A 109 -4.51 -4.47 42.40
C ASP A 109 -4.39 -5.25 43.72
N ASP A 110 -5.25 -4.95 44.69
CA ASP A 110 -5.38 -5.69 45.97
C ASP A 110 -5.60 -7.21 45.80
N LYS A 111 -5.96 -7.66 44.59
CA LYS A 111 -6.17 -9.07 44.21
C LYS A 111 -4.99 -9.70 43.46
N GLY A 112 -3.85 -9.02 43.37
CA GLY A 112 -2.64 -9.51 42.71
C GLY A 112 -2.65 -9.42 41.17
N ILE A 113 -3.63 -8.74 40.58
CA ILE A 113 -3.77 -8.60 39.12
C ILE A 113 -2.96 -7.39 38.65
N ILE A 114 -2.07 -7.59 37.66
CA ILE A 114 -1.30 -6.51 37.05
C ILE A 114 -2.17 -5.78 36.02
N ARG A 115 -2.47 -4.50 36.27
CA ARG A 115 -3.17 -3.61 35.33
C ARG A 115 -2.23 -2.56 34.78
N GLN A 116 -2.33 -2.31 33.48
CA GLN A 116 -1.58 -1.24 32.83
C GLN A 116 -2.38 0.06 32.87
N LYS A 117 -1.77 1.11 33.42
CA LYS A 117 -2.30 2.48 33.47
C LYS A 117 -1.42 3.43 32.65
N LYS A 118 -1.93 4.64 32.44
CA LYS A 118 -1.25 5.70 31.70
C LYS A 118 -1.12 6.94 32.56
N LEU A 119 0.04 7.57 32.51
CA LEU A 119 0.33 8.87 33.11
C LEU A 119 0.74 9.82 31.99
N TYR A 120 0.32 11.08 32.06
CA TYR A 120 0.69 12.09 31.08
C TYR A 120 1.48 13.19 31.79
N LEU A 121 2.59 13.60 31.19
CA LEU A 121 3.41 14.72 31.64
C LEU A 121 3.37 15.82 30.59
N ASP A 122 3.01 17.02 31.03
CA ASP A 122 3.03 18.23 30.22
C ASP A 122 4.04 19.22 30.84
N PRO A 123 5.31 19.25 30.38
CA PRO A 123 6.25 20.27 30.81
C PRO A 123 5.97 21.59 30.10
N PHE A 124 6.05 22.68 30.85
CA PHE A 124 6.02 24.03 30.32
C PHE A 124 7.43 24.58 30.30
N MET A 125 7.96 24.89 29.11
CA MET A 125 9.27 25.48 28.93
C MET A 125 9.12 26.87 28.33
N ASP A 126 9.64 27.88 29.02
CA ASP A 126 9.79 29.21 28.45
C ASP A 126 11.05 29.27 27.57
N MET A 127 10.92 29.90 26.41
CA MET A 127 12.00 30.06 25.43
C MET A 127 12.85 31.32 25.68
N PHE A 128 12.76 31.92 26.88
CA PHE A 128 13.54 33.09 27.27
C PHE A 128 15.04 32.79 27.37
#